data_AF-A0A821IZ85-F1
#
_entry.id   AF-A0A821IZ85-F1
#
_cell.length_a   1.000
_cell.length_b   1.000
_cell.length_c   1.000
_cell.angle_alpha   90.00
_cell.angle_beta   90.00
_cell.angle_gamma   90.00
#
_symmetry.space_group_name_H-M   'P 1'
#
loop_
_entity.id
_entity.type
_entity.pdbx_description
1 polymer ?
#
loop_
_entity_poly.entity_id
_entity_poly.type
_entity_poly.pdbx_seq_one_letter_code
_entity_poly.pdbx_strand_id
1 'polypeptide(L)'
;MYDIESDGFSSNVQPISIYPNSQQQIFSKSKVFFIRLMCSISGDFITLDSLGSPSAVFSSPAGSFPDTNVRLFRSVSVPCIRGTNRDYAGIELCIPCPHGTFSSGCQTCNSNASFCPFGSVEELPYSTFQSIDQVQEYPDSPESTVFDDILLLNMFMLNWQSSHCALVSPMTWVLVFIVFGIIVALTLVISEVHCSNQRNIHNRIKRILKKMDLIGEGE
;
A
#
# COMPACT_ATOMS: atom_id res chain seq x y z
N MET A 1 21.60 3.43 -2.48
CA MET A 1 20.86 3.02 -1.27
C MET A 1 21.70 3.52 -0.11
N TYR A 2 21.37 4.70 0.41
CA TYR A 2 22.09 5.26 1.55
C TYR A 2 21.45 4.72 2.82
N ASP A 3 22.26 4.04 3.63
CA ASP A 3 21.90 3.68 4.98
C ASP A 3 22.09 4.94 5.83
N ILE A 4 21.00 5.63 6.17
CA ILE A 4 21.02 6.84 7.00
C ILE A 4 21.47 6.49 8.44
N GLU A 5 21.64 5.20 8.76
CA GLU A 5 22.10 4.69 10.05
C GLU A 5 23.48 5.19 10.49
N SER A 6 24.41 5.55 9.60
CA SER A 6 25.82 5.78 10.00
C SER A 6 26.42 7.16 9.72
N ASP A 7 26.10 7.83 8.61
CA ASP A 7 26.94 8.95 8.13
C ASP A 7 26.34 10.36 8.23
N GLY A 8 25.07 10.51 8.65
CA GLY A 8 24.40 11.80 8.60
C GLY A 8 24.31 12.37 7.18
N PHE A 9 23.80 13.59 7.05
CA PHE A 9 23.60 14.21 5.74
C PHE A 9 24.91 14.80 5.19
N SER A 10 25.29 14.41 3.96
CA SER A 10 26.42 15.01 3.22
C SER A 10 25.92 15.67 1.93
N SER A 11 26.12 16.98 1.82
CA SER A 11 25.41 17.88 0.88
C SER A 11 25.73 17.73 -0.61
N ASN A 12 26.61 16.80 -1.02
CA ASN A 12 27.28 16.96 -2.31
C ASN A 12 26.72 16.14 -3.48
N VAL A 13 25.97 15.06 -3.30
CA VAL A 13 25.40 14.37 -4.48
C VAL A 13 24.22 13.47 -4.10
N GLN A 14 23.03 13.75 -4.68
CA GLN A 14 21.90 12.84 -4.99
C GLN A 14 20.53 13.20 -4.37
N PRO A 15 19.43 12.93 -5.11
CA PRO A 15 18.09 12.91 -4.53
C PRO A 15 18.03 11.91 -3.36
N ILE A 16 17.52 12.37 -2.23
CA ILE A 16 17.40 11.55 -1.02
C ILE A 16 16.06 10.83 -1.06
N SER A 17 16.11 9.53 -1.33
CA SER A 17 15.01 8.62 -1.05
C SER A 17 15.19 8.07 0.37
N ILE A 18 14.31 8.45 1.30
CA ILE A 18 14.30 7.89 2.65
C ILE A 18 13.28 6.76 2.66
N TYR A 19 13.78 5.53 2.70
CA TYR A 19 12.94 4.37 2.95
C TYR A 19 12.93 4.14 4.47
N PRO A 20 11.77 4.16 5.14
CA PRO A 20 11.71 3.76 6.53
C PRO A 20 12.19 2.31 6.61
N ASN A 21 13.30 2.07 7.31
CA ASN A 21 13.78 0.72 7.57
C ASN A 21 12.85 0.05 8.59
N SER A 22 11.70 -0.45 8.12
CA SER A 22 10.73 -1.19 8.94
C SER A 22 11.00 -2.69 8.93
N GLN A 23 12.13 -3.14 8.37
CA GLN A 23 12.41 -4.57 8.26
C GLN A 23 13.01 -5.09 9.56
N GLN A 24 12.13 -5.57 10.44
CA GLN A 24 12.56 -6.31 11.62
C GLN A 24 12.16 -7.78 11.51
N GLN A 25 13.16 -8.64 11.44
CA GLN A 25 12.96 -10.08 11.48
C GLN A 25 12.74 -10.51 12.94
N ILE A 26 11.48 -10.74 13.29
CA ILE A 26 11.09 -11.20 14.65
C ILE A 26 11.69 -12.59 14.93
N PHE A 27 11.94 -13.40 13.89
CA PHE A 27 12.55 -14.74 14.01
C PHE A 27 13.42 -15.08 12.79
N SER A 28 14.61 -14.47 12.69
CA SER A 28 15.52 -14.61 11.54
C SER A 28 15.98 -16.06 11.24
N LYS A 29 15.94 -16.96 12.21
CA LYS A 29 16.58 -18.31 12.12
C LYS A 29 15.67 -19.49 12.38
N SER A 30 14.38 -19.27 12.65
CA SER A 30 13.44 -20.35 12.95
C SER A 30 12.85 -20.93 11.66
N LYS A 31 13.23 -22.17 11.30
CA LYS A 31 12.48 -22.98 10.31
C LYS A 31 11.25 -23.67 10.95
N VAL A 32 10.77 -23.15 12.07
CA VAL A 32 9.80 -23.82 12.93
C VAL A 32 8.46 -23.11 12.83
N PHE A 33 7.39 -23.89 12.65
CA PHE A 33 6.02 -23.38 12.65
C PHE A 33 5.49 -23.31 14.08
N PHE A 34 4.71 -22.27 14.40
CA PHE A 34 4.13 -22.08 15.72
C PHE A 34 2.92 -23.00 15.91
N ILE A 35 2.93 -23.81 16.98
CA ILE A 35 1.78 -24.66 17.34
C ILE A 35 0.78 -23.87 18.17
N ARG A 36 1.27 -23.05 19.10
CA ARG A 36 0.42 -22.32 20.04
C ARG A 36 0.98 -20.96 20.36
N LEU A 37 0.06 -20.02 20.52
CA LEU A 37 0.33 -18.61 20.76
C LEU A 37 -0.53 -18.16 21.94
N MET A 38 0.09 -17.56 22.94
CA MET A 38 -0.57 -17.04 24.13
C MET A 38 -0.16 -15.59 24.33
N CYS A 39 -1.16 -14.72 24.51
CA CYS A 39 -0.95 -13.31 24.84
C CYS A 39 -1.37 -13.05 26.29
N SER A 40 -0.51 -12.39 27.04
CA SER A 40 -0.81 -11.89 28.38
C SER A 40 -1.54 -10.54 28.31
N ILE A 41 -2.27 -10.19 29.37
CA ILE A 41 -2.88 -8.87 29.57
C ILE A 41 -1.80 -7.77 29.60
N SER A 42 -0.58 -8.12 30.02
CA SER A 42 0.61 -7.23 29.99
C SER A 42 1.18 -7.00 28.58
N GLY A 43 0.62 -7.63 27.54
CA GLY A 43 1.13 -7.59 26.18
C GLY A 43 2.29 -8.55 25.91
N ASP A 44 2.68 -9.38 26.89
CA ASP A 44 3.68 -10.41 26.69
C ASP A 44 3.16 -11.52 25.78
N PHE A 45 4.05 -12.08 24.99
CA PHE A 45 3.74 -13.05 23.95
C PHE A 45 4.57 -14.29 24.13
N ILE A 46 3.92 -15.44 24.28
CA ILE A 46 4.59 -16.73 24.43
C ILE A 46 4.16 -17.63 23.27
N THR A 47 5.14 -18.19 22.57
CA THR A 47 4.92 -19.19 21.53
C THR A 47 5.50 -20.53 21.93
N LEU A 48 4.82 -21.59 21.51
CA LEU A 48 5.34 -22.94 21.54
C LEU A 48 5.56 -23.39 20.10
N ASP A 49 6.79 -23.74 19.79
CA ASP A 49 7.17 -24.18 18.45
C ASP A 49 6.84 -25.67 18.21
N SER A 50 7.03 -26.15 16.98
CA SER A 50 6.73 -27.54 16.62
C SER A 50 7.66 -28.58 17.26
N LEU A 51 8.72 -28.16 17.91
CA LEU A 51 9.65 -28.99 18.67
C LEU A 51 9.35 -28.98 20.17
N GLY A 52 8.31 -28.25 20.60
CA GLY A 52 7.95 -28.09 22.01
C GLY A 52 8.83 -27.09 22.76
N SER A 53 9.61 -26.26 22.05
CA SER A 53 10.44 -25.22 22.66
C SER A 53 9.60 -23.96 22.89
N PRO A 54 9.52 -23.45 24.14
CA PRO A 54 8.84 -22.19 24.41
C PRO A 54 9.74 -21.00 24.05
N SER A 55 9.16 -19.99 23.41
CA SER A 55 9.79 -18.68 23.20
C SER A 55 8.91 -17.60 23.80
N ALA A 56 9.50 -16.66 24.55
CA ALA A 56 8.78 -15.55 25.15
C ALA A 56 9.31 -14.21 24.65
N VAL A 57 8.41 -13.39 24.13
CA VAL A 57 8.63 -11.99 23.78
C VAL A 57 7.91 -11.14 24.82
N PHE A 58 8.70 -10.54 25.69
CA PHE A 58 8.22 -9.64 26.73
C PHE A 58 7.99 -8.24 26.18
N SER A 59 6.97 -7.58 26.73
CA SER A 59 6.67 -6.17 26.49
C SER A 59 7.87 -5.30 26.88
N SER A 60 8.18 -4.32 26.02
CA SER A 60 9.24 -3.34 26.23
C SER A 60 8.64 -1.97 26.58
N PRO A 61 9.30 -1.18 27.46
CA PRO A 61 8.82 0.16 27.81
C PRO A 61 8.87 1.13 26.61
N ALA A 62 8.18 2.26 26.73
CA ALA A 62 8.25 3.35 25.76
C ALA A 62 9.70 3.74 25.44
N GLY A 63 9.97 4.08 24.19
CA GLY A 63 11.32 4.34 23.66
C GLY A 63 12.16 3.08 23.39
N SER A 64 11.60 1.88 23.52
CA SER A 64 12.31 0.62 23.25
C SER A 64 11.43 -0.44 22.60
N PHE A 65 12.06 -1.41 21.97
CA PHE A 65 11.41 -2.57 21.34
C PHE A 65 12.03 -3.88 21.85
N PRO A 66 11.28 -4.99 21.81
CA PRO A 66 11.83 -6.29 22.18
C PRO A 66 12.66 -6.91 21.05
N ASP A 67 13.97 -7.05 21.26
CA ASP A 67 14.85 -7.77 20.35
C ASP A 67 15.00 -9.24 20.76
N THR A 68 14.65 -10.14 19.85
CA THR A 68 14.77 -11.60 19.99
C THR A 68 16.04 -12.16 19.36
N ASN A 69 16.83 -11.36 18.63
CA ASN A 69 18.08 -11.79 17.99
C ASN A 69 19.23 -11.92 18.99
N VAL A 70 19.17 -11.20 20.12
CA VAL A 70 20.22 -11.18 21.15
C VAL A 70 20.22 -12.47 21.97
N ARG A 71 19.06 -13.08 22.22
CA ARG A 71 18.92 -14.32 23.01
C ARG A 71 17.85 -15.22 22.38
N LEU A 72 18.23 -16.46 22.06
CA LEU A 72 17.25 -17.48 21.72
C LEU A 72 16.27 -17.60 22.92
N PHE A 73 14.97 -17.56 22.63
CA PHE A 73 13.86 -17.80 23.56
C PHE A 73 13.45 -16.67 24.51
N ARG A 74 14.18 -15.55 24.60
CA ARG A 74 13.79 -14.41 25.44
C ARG A 74 14.13 -13.07 24.79
N SER A 75 13.12 -12.21 24.61
CA SER A 75 13.40 -10.85 24.14
C SER A 75 14.14 -10.00 25.18
N VAL A 76 14.95 -9.06 24.67
CA VAL A 76 15.64 -8.02 25.43
C VAL A 76 15.13 -6.67 24.96
N SER A 77 14.85 -5.74 25.87
CA SER A 77 14.48 -4.37 25.50
C SER A 77 15.71 -3.64 24.95
N VAL A 78 15.60 -3.17 23.71
CA VAL A 78 16.63 -2.41 23.00
C VAL A 78 16.05 -1.02 22.66
N PRO A 79 16.80 0.08 22.87
CA PRO A 79 16.30 1.41 22.56
C PRO A 79 15.97 1.57 21.07
N CYS A 80 14.94 2.36 20.77
CA CYS A 80 14.59 2.74 19.40
C CYS A 80 15.78 3.43 18.73
N ILE A 81 16.01 3.11 17.45
CA ILE A 81 17.00 3.80 16.64
C ILE A 81 16.55 5.23 16.34
N ARG A 82 17.49 6.13 16.01
CA ARG A 82 17.16 7.52 15.68
C ARG A 82 16.24 7.58 14.46
N GLY A 83 15.32 8.55 14.44
CA GLY A 83 14.29 8.65 13.40
C GLY A 83 13.09 7.71 13.64
N THR A 84 13.11 6.92 14.71
CA THR A 84 11.97 6.13 15.17
C THR A 84 11.62 6.49 16.61
N ASN A 85 10.37 6.24 16.99
CA ASN A 85 9.90 6.46 18.34
C ASN A 85 8.82 5.43 18.71
N ARG A 86 8.58 5.35 20.01
CA ARG A 86 7.48 4.59 20.57
C ARG A 86 7.04 5.24 21.88
N ASP A 87 5.83 5.74 21.91
CA ASP A 87 5.22 6.46 23.03
C ASP A 87 4.46 5.53 24.01
N TYR A 88 4.30 4.26 23.66
CA TYR A 88 3.65 3.26 24.51
C TYR A 88 4.54 2.03 24.77
N ALA A 89 4.20 1.27 25.81
CA ALA A 89 4.83 0.00 26.10
C ALA A 89 4.15 -1.15 25.32
N GLY A 90 4.92 -2.13 24.86
CA GLY A 90 4.37 -3.30 24.17
C GLY A 90 5.42 -4.17 23.49
N ILE A 91 4.96 -5.10 22.65
CA ILE A 91 5.84 -5.98 21.86
C ILE A 91 6.11 -5.52 20.43
N GLU A 92 5.33 -4.55 19.97
CA GLU A 92 5.47 -3.95 18.64
C GLU A 92 6.78 -3.20 18.49
N LEU A 93 7.12 -2.90 17.24
CA LEU A 93 8.36 -2.25 16.85
C LEU A 93 8.27 -0.73 17.03
N CYS A 94 9.42 -0.06 16.98
CA CYS A 94 9.44 1.40 16.92
C CYS A 94 8.89 1.88 15.58
N ILE A 95 8.10 2.94 15.62
CA ILE A 95 7.44 3.51 14.45
C ILE A 95 8.31 4.66 13.95
N PRO A 96 8.48 4.87 12.62
CA PRO A 96 9.22 6.03 12.13
C PRO A 96 8.54 7.32 12.58
N CYS A 97 9.36 8.34 12.86
CA CYS A 97 8.88 9.64 13.26
C CYS A 97 8.01 10.29 12.17
N PRO A 98 6.89 10.94 12.53
CA PRO A 98 6.05 11.62 11.56
C PRO A 98 6.78 12.80 10.90
N HIS A 99 6.25 13.29 9.78
CA HIS A 99 6.78 14.45 9.09
C HIS A 99 6.90 15.66 10.04
N GLY A 100 7.94 16.48 9.84
CA GLY A 100 8.21 17.62 10.71
C GLY A 100 8.81 17.27 12.06
N THR A 101 9.18 15.99 12.30
CA THR A 101 9.86 15.56 13.52
C THR A 101 11.13 14.76 13.22
N PHE A 102 12.06 14.73 14.17
CA PHE A 102 13.37 14.06 14.03
C PHE A 102 13.88 13.47 15.35
N SER A 103 15.00 12.72 15.29
CA SER A 103 15.72 12.14 16.43
C SER A 103 15.00 10.98 17.13
N SER A 104 15.62 10.44 18.19
CA SER A 104 15.01 9.46 19.10
C SER A 104 14.00 10.18 20.00
N GLY A 105 12.71 9.95 19.79
CA GLY A 105 11.63 10.63 20.53
C GLY A 105 10.83 11.67 19.72
N CYS A 106 11.08 11.80 18.41
CA CYS A 106 10.35 12.68 17.49
C CYS A 106 10.22 14.13 17.98
N GLN A 107 11.35 14.80 18.13
CA GLN A 107 11.39 16.24 18.43
C GLN A 107 10.91 17.03 17.20
N THR A 108 10.21 18.13 17.40
CA THR A 108 9.71 18.98 16.31
C THR A 108 10.84 19.75 15.65
N CYS A 109 10.85 19.80 14.33
CA CYS A 109 11.81 20.58 13.54
C CYS A 109 11.42 22.05 13.46
N ASN A 110 12.40 22.91 13.21
CA ASN A 110 12.17 24.33 12.98
C ASN A 110 11.56 24.57 11.59
N SER A 111 10.23 24.69 11.55
CA SER A 111 9.46 24.89 10.32
C SER A 111 9.94 26.05 9.43
N ASN A 112 10.66 27.02 9.98
CA ASN A 112 11.10 28.22 9.25
C ASN A 112 12.48 28.07 8.59
N ALA A 113 13.31 27.15 9.07
CA ALA A 113 14.72 27.03 8.65
C ALA A 113 15.08 25.64 8.13
N SER A 114 14.27 24.63 8.47
CA SER A 114 14.57 23.24 8.17
C SER A 114 13.34 22.45 7.73
N PHE A 115 13.67 21.33 7.09
CA PHE A 115 12.76 20.33 6.63
C PHE A 115 13.10 18.99 7.28
N CYS A 116 12.07 18.29 7.76
CA CYS A 116 12.21 16.97 8.34
C CYS A 116 11.27 15.99 7.65
N PRO A 117 11.82 15.12 6.79
CA PRO A 117 11.04 14.08 6.15
C PRO A 117 10.60 13.02 7.18
N PHE A 118 9.71 12.13 6.74
CA PHE A 118 9.27 11.00 7.54
C PHE A 118 10.48 10.12 7.94
N GLY A 119 10.59 9.78 9.23
CA GLY A 119 11.71 9.01 9.75
C GLY A 119 13.04 9.77 9.83
N SER A 120 13.03 11.11 9.86
CA SER A 120 14.27 11.88 9.85
C SER A 120 15.15 11.64 11.08
N VAL A 121 16.43 11.36 10.87
CA VAL A 121 17.43 11.24 11.94
C VAL A 121 17.92 12.61 12.40
N GLU A 122 17.98 13.57 11.48
CA GLU A 122 18.57 14.90 11.61
C GLU A 122 17.64 15.97 11.02
N GLU A 123 17.81 17.19 11.48
CA GLU A 123 17.15 18.37 10.92
C GLU A 123 17.89 18.86 9.65
N LEU A 124 17.22 18.90 8.50
CA LEU A 124 17.86 19.25 7.23
C LEU A 124 17.57 20.72 6.88
N PRO A 125 18.59 21.59 6.67
CA PRO A 125 18.34 23.00 6.39
C PRO A 125 17.83 23.23 4.95
N TYR A 126 16.83 24.10 4.79
CA TYR A 126 16.22 24.42 3.48
C TYR A 126 17.24 24.93 2.45
N SER A 127 18.30 25.58 2.91
CA SER A 127 19.39 26.09 2.06
C SER A 127 20.07 25.02 1.20
N THR A 128 19.87 23.75 1.53
CA THR A 128 20.54 22.63 0.87
C THR A 128 19.71 21.96 -0.21
N PHE A 129 18.42 22.30 -0.34
CA PHE A 129 17.52 21.71 -1.32
C PHE A 129 17.12 22.73 -2.38
N GLN A 130 17.32 22.39 -3.66
CA GLN A 130 16.82 23.19 -4.78
C GLN A 130 15.31 22.99 -5.02
N SER A 131 14.81 21.80 -4.72
CA SER A 131 13.38 21.45 -4.73
C SER A 131 13.13 20.30 -3.76
N ILE A 132 11.98 20.32 -3.08
CA ILE A 132 11.55 19.27 -2.15
C ILE A 132 10.27 18.65 -2.72
N ASP A 133 10.38 17.41 -3.20
CA ASP A 133 9.23 16.60 -3.56
C ASP A 133 9.18 15.40 -2.61
N GLN A 134 8.20 15.38 -1.71
CA GLN A 134 7.96 14.23 -0.84
C GLN A 134 6.78 13.45 -1.42
N VAL A 135 7.09 12.34 -2.08
CA VAL A 135 6.08 11.39 -2.53
C VAL A 135 5.97 10.29 -1.48
N GLN A 136 4.82 10.20 -0.82
CA GLN A 136 4.51 9.06 0.01
C GLN A 136 4.24 7.88 -0.94
N GLU A 137 5.27 7.09 -1.24
CA GLU A 137 5.20 5.97 -2.20
C GLU A 137 4.34 4.80 -1.72
N TYR A 138 3.93 4.79 -0.45
CA TYR A 138 2.94 3.82 0.00
C TYR A 138 1.54 4.35 -0.30
N PRO A 139 0.77 3.73 -1.22
CA PRO A 139 -0.65 4.00 -1.28
C PRO A 139 -1.23 3.73 0.10
N ASP A 140 -2.12 4.61 0.57
CA ASP A 140 -2.88 4.35 1.78
C ASP A 140 -3.48 2.95 1.65
N SER A 141 -2.96 2.01 2.44
CA SER A 141 -3.51 0.67 2.44
C SER A 141 -4.93 0.82 2.93
N PRO A 142 -5.94 0.36 2.17
CA PRO A 142 -7.31 0.45 2.65
C PRO A 142 -7.43 -0.27 3.98
N GLU A 143 -8.28 0.25 4.88
CA GLU A 143 -8.55 -0.37 6.19
C GLU A 143 -9.10 -1.81 6.08
N SER A 144 -9.43 -2.28 4.87
CA SER A 144 -9.88 -3.66 4.67
C SER A 144 -8.71 -4.63 4.76
N THR A 145 -8.89 -5.66 5.59
CA THR A 145 -8.00 -6.82 5.71
C THR A 145 -8.39 -7.96 4.75
N VAL A 146 -9.48 -7.81 4.01
CA VAL A 146 -9.99 -8.81 3.06
C VAL A 146 -9.40 -8.53 1.69
N PHE A 147 -8.57 -9.45 1.19
CA PHE A 147 -7.85 -9.26 -0.07
C PHE A 147 -8.75 -8.94 -1.27
N ASP A 148 -9.94 -9.54 -1.32
CA ASP A 148 -10.93 -9.29 -2.37
C ASP A 148 -11.44 -7.84 -2.36
N ASP A 149 -11.66 -7.26 -1.17
CA ASP A 149 -12.10 -5.88 -1.03
C ASP A 149 -10.98 -4.91 -1.40
N ILE A 150 -9.72 -5.24 -1.07
CA ILE A 150 -8.55 -4.45 -1.48
C ILE A 150 -8.43 -4.45 -3.01
N LEU A 151 -8.60 -5.62 -3.63
CA LEU A 151 -8.60 -5.77 -5.09
C LEU A 151 -9.73 -4.98 -5.74
N LEU A 152 -10.95 -5.11 -5.23
CA LEU A 152 -12.11 -4.36 -5.71
C LEU A 152 -11.90 -2.87 -5.53
N LEU A 153 -11.44 -2.41 -4.38
CA LEU A 153 -11.19 -1.00 -4.12
C LEU A 153 -10.10 -0.45 -5.03
N ASN A 154 -8.99 -1.17 -5.23
CA ASN A 154 -7.95 -0.77 -6.17
C ASN A 154 -8.40 -0.81 -7.63
N MET A 155 -9.30 -1.73 -8.00
CA MET A 155 -9.90 -1.78 -9.33
C MET A 155 -10.90 -0.65 -9.59
N PHE A 156 -11.61 -0.16 -8.55
CA PHE A 156 -12.63 0.87 -8.66
C PHE A 156 -12.19 2.28 -8.24
N MET A 157 -11.04 2.43 -7.60
CA MET A 157 -10.39 3.71 -7.34
C MET A 157 -9.88 4.32 -8.65
N LEU A 158 -10.81 4.85 -9.44
CA LEU A 158 -10.50 5.72 -10.56
C LEU A 158 -9.97 7.03 -9.99
N ASN A 159 -8.65 7.21 -9.98
CA ASN A 159 -8.06 8.47 -9.59
C ASN A 159 -8.27 9.50 -10.70
N TRP A 160 -9.44 10.14 -10.69
CA TRP A 160 -9.88 11.12 -11.70
C TRP A 160 -9.03 12.40 -11.75
N GLN A 161 -8.09 12.58 -10.83
CA GLN A 161 -7.20 13.75 -10.80
C GLN A 161 -6.23 13.80 -11.99
N SER A 162 -5.90 12.65 -12.60
CA SER A 162 -5.12 12.62 -13.85
C SER A 162 -5.97 12.08 -15.00
N SER A 163 -6.30 12.96 -15.94
CA SER A 163 -7.07 12.62 -17.16
C SER A 163 -6.44 11.50 -17.98
N HIS A 164 -5.11 11.35 -17.92
CA HIS A 164 -4.39 10.25 -18.55
C HIS A 164 -4.71 8.89 -17.92
N CYS A 165 -4.82 8.82 -16.59
CA CYS A 165 -5.14 7.57 -15.87
C CYS A 165 -6.57 7.11 -16.16
N ALA A 166 -7.52 8.03 -16.33
CA ALA A 166 -8.90 7.70 -16.68
C ALA A 166 -9.04 7.09 -18.09
N LEU A 167 -8.24 7.55 -19.06
CA LEU A 167 -8.27 7.06 -20.46
C LEU A 167 -7.61 5.70 -20.66
N VAL A 168 -6.58 5.40 -19.86
CA VAL A 168 -5.82 4.14 -19.97
C VAL A 168 -6.50 3.01 -19.19
N SER A 169 -7.43 3.33 -18.28
CA SER A 169 -8.13 2.31 -17.49
C SER A 169 -8.98 1.39 -18.39
N PRO A 170 -8.79 0.05 -18.34
CA PRO A 170 -9.59 -0.92 -19.09
C PRO A 170 -11.09 -0.84 -18.79
N MET A 171 -11.46 -0.47 -17.56
CA MET A 171 -12.86 -0.35 -17.15
C MET A 171 -13.59 0.80 -17.85
N THR A 172 -12.89 1.90 -18.15
CA THR A 172 -13.46 3.02 -18.90
C THR A 172 -13.90 2.56 -20.29
N TRP A 173 -13.09 1.74 -20.96
CA TRP A 173 -13.44 1.19 -22.28
C TRP A 173 -14.63 0.24 -22.21
N VAL A 174 -14.69 -0.62 -21.19
CA VAL A 174 -15.84 -1.50 -20.98
C VAL A 174 -17.14 -0.68 -20.80
N LEU A 175 -17.11 0.38 -19.99
CA LEU A 175 -18.24 1.29 -19.81
C LEU A 175 -18.65 1.97 -21.13
N VAL A 176 -17.69 2.45 -21.91
CA VAL A 176 -17.94 3.05 -23.22
C VAL A 176 -18.63 2.06 -24.16
N PHE A 177 -18.18 0.79 -24.20
CA PHE A 177 -18.82 -0.24 -25.02
C PHE A 177 -20.23 -0.58 -24.54
N ILE A 178 -20.48 -0.63 -23.23
CA ILE A 178 -21.82 -0.86 -22.68
C ILE A 178 -22.77 0.29 -23.08
N VAL A 179 -22.35 1.53 -22.89
CA VAL A 179 -23.15 2.72 -23.26
C VAL A 179 -23.42 2.74 -24.76
N PHE A 180 -22.41 2.45 -25.58
CA PHE A 180 -22.58 2.35 -27.02
C PHE A 180 -23.58 1.25 -27.41
N GLY A 181 -23.50 0.08 -26.76
CA GLY A 181 -24.45 -1.02 -26.97
C GLY A 181 -25.89 -0.63 -26.61
N ILE A 182 -26.09 0.08 -25.50
CA ILE A 182 -27.41 0.60 -25.09
C ILE A 182 -27.96 1.59 -26.13
N ILE A 183 -27.12 2.50 -26.64
CA ILE A 183 -27.53 3.46 -27.68
C ILE A 183 -27.96 2.73 -28.94
N VAL A 184 -27.20 1.73 -29.40
CA VAL A 184 -27.56 0.93 -30.58
C VAL A 184 -28.89 0.22 -30.36
N ALA A 185 -29.08 -0.42 -29.19
CA ALA A 185 -30.34 -1.09 -28.85
C ALA A 185 -31.53 -0.12 -28.86
N LEU A 186 -31.38 1.07 -28.27
CA LEU A 186 -32.41 2.11 -28.27
C LEU A 186 -32.74 2.59 -29.69
N THR A 187 -31.73 2.81 -30.55
CA THR A 187 -31.98 3.21 -31.94
C THR A 187 -32.72 2.14 -32.73
N LEU A 188 -32.45 0.85 -32.47
CA LEU A 188 -33.18 -0.25 -33.08
C LEU A 188 -34.65 -0.27 -32.63
N VAL A 189 -34.91 -0.15 -31.33
CA VAL A 189 -36.27 -0.10 -30.79
C VAL A 189 -37.05 1.10 -31.33
N ILE A 190 -36.45 2.29 -31.35
CA ILE A 190 -37.07 3.49 -31.91
C ILE A 190 -37.33 3.31 -33.41
N SER A 191 -36.39 2.71 -34.15
CA SER A 191 -36.58 2.43 -35.57
C SER A 191 -37.73 1.45 -35.82
N GLU A 192 -37.92 0.46 -34.95
CA GLU A 192 -39.01 -0.51 -35.05
C GLU A 192 -40.36 0.14 -34.75
N VAL A 193 -40.42 1.00 -33.72
CA VAL A 193 -41.64 1.72 -33.33
C VAL A 193 -42.03 2.79 -34.37
N HIS A 194 -41.05 3.51 -34.93
CA HIS A 194 -41.31 4.61 -35.86
C HIS A 194 -41.47 4.15 -37.31
N CYS A 195 -40.92 3.00 -37.70
CA CYS A 195 -41.02 2.43 -39.05
C CYS A 195 -41.89 1.16 -39.11
N SER A 196 -43.14 1.26 -38.67
CA SER A 196 -44.19 0.26 -38.95
C SER A 196 -44.45 0.04 -40.48
N ASN A 197 -43.89 0.88 -41.35
CA ASN A 197 -44.10 0.82 -42.81
C ASN A 197 -42.86 0.49 -43.66
N GLN A 198 -41.76 -0.04 -43.08
CA GLN A 198 -40.54 -0.32 -43.86
C GLN A 198 -40.01 -1.77 -43.72
N ARG A 199 -40.73 -2.71 -44.37
CA ARG A 199 -40.28 -4.10 -44.63
C ARG A 199 -38.88 -4.20 -45.30
N ASN A 200 -38.42 -3.14 -45.97
CA ASN A 200 -37.15 -3.17 -46.72
C ASN A 200 -35.89 -3.03 -45.86
N ILE A 201 -35.94 -2.31 -44.72
CA ILE A 201 -34.76 -2.16 -43.84
C ILE A 201 -34.52 -3.42 -43.02
N HIS A 202 -35.58 -4.03 -42.49
CA HIS A 202 -35.49 -5.30 -41.77
C HIS A 202 -34.82 -6.40 -42.62
N ASN A 203 -35.17 -6.46 -43.91
CA ASN A 203 -34.56 -7.40 -44.85
C ASN A 203 -33.09 -7.11 -45.17
N ARG A 204 -32.61 -5.86 -45.03
CA ARG A 204 -31.18 -5.52 -45.17
C ARG A 204 -30.40 -5.88 -43.91
N ILE A 205 -30.92 -5.56 -42.73
CA ILE A 205 -30.28 -5.89 -41.44
C ILE A 205 -30.20 -7.41 -41.25
N LYS A 206 -31.27 -8.15 -41.56
CA LYS A 206 -31.27 -9.62 -41.55
C LYS A 206 -30.20 -10.21 -42.48
N ARG A 207 -29.92 -9.55 -43.61
CA ARG A 207 -28.89 -9.98 -44.57
C ARG A 207 -27.47 -9.72 -44.08
N ILE A 208 -27.27 -8.68 -43.26
CA ILE A 208 -25.98 -8.36 -42.64
C ILE A 208 -25.74 -9.27 -41.44
N LEU A 209 -26.74 -9.45 -40.57
CA LEU A 209 -26.65 -10.36 -39.43
C LEU A 209 -26.42 -11.80 -39.88
N LYS A 210 -27.08 -12.28 -40.94
CA LYS A 210 -26.81 -13.61 -41.51
C LYS A 210 -25.38 -13.77 -42.08
N LYS A 211 -24.68 -12.66 -42.36
CA LYS A 211 -23.27 -12.68 -42.78
C LYS A 211 -22.28 -12.54 -41.62
N MET A 212 -22.73 -12.00 -40.49
CA MET A 212 -21.92 -11.87 -39.27
C MET A 212 -22.11 -13.04 -38.31
N ASP A 213 -23.16 -13.84 -38.50
CA ASP A 213 -23.35 -15.13 -37.85
C ASP A 213 -22.36 -16.15 -38.45
N LEU A 214 -21.10 -15.98 -38.08
CA LEU A 214 -19.96 -16.82 -38.46
C LEU A 214 -19.76 -17.99 -37.49
N ILE A 215 -20.70 -18.22 -36.56
CA ILE A 215 -20.68 -19.30 -35.58
C ILE A 215 -22.00 -20.06 -35.70
N GLY A 216 -22.07 -20.91 -36.70
CA GLY A 216 -23.27 -21.71 -36.95
C GLY A 216 -23.11 -22.62 -38.14
N GLU A 217 -22.09 -23.50 -38.09
CA GLU A 217 -22.08 -24.85 -38.68
C GLU A 217 -20.65 -25.40 -38.49
N GLY A 218 -20.34 -25.79 -37.26
CA GLY A 218 -19.39 -26.88 -37.03
C GLY A 218 -20.19 -28.18 -37.16
N GLU A 219 -19.91 -28.94 -38.21
CA GLU A 219 -20.11 -30.39 -38.22
C GLU A 219 -19.29 -31.05 -37.10
#